data_AF-A0A1Y3Q0J1-F1
#
_entry.id   AF-A0A1Y3Q0J1-F1
#
_cell.length_a   1.000
_cell.length_b   1.000
_cell.length_c   1.000
_cell.angle_alpha   90.00
_cell.angle_beta   90.00
_cell.angle_gamma   90.00
#
_symmetry.space_group_name_H-M   'P 1'
#
loop_
_entity.id
_entity.type
_entity.pdbx_description
1 polymer ?
#
loop_
_entity_poly.entity_id
_entity_poly.type
_entity_poly.pdbx_seq_one_letter_code
_entity_poly.pdbx_strand_id
1 'polypeptide(L)' 'VISVPRARAQSEEYGHSLEREIGFLFVHGFLHLIGYDHDTEEAEKAMFGRQEQILAEVGLTR' A
#
# COMPACT_ATOMS: atom_id res chain seq x y z
N VAL A 1 -12.29 -3.15 0.25
CA VAL A 1 -13.00 -2.06 -0.47
C VAL A 1 -12.11 -0.83 -0.41
N ILE A 2 -11.93 -0.09 -1.51
CA ILE A 2 -11.10 1.12 -1.56
C ILE A 2 -12.00 2.35 -1.77
N SER A 3 -11.83 3.37 -0.93
CA SER A 3 -12.52 4.66 -1.09
C SER A 3 -11.67 5.59 -1.96
N VAL A 4 -12.09 5.80 -3.21
CA VAL A 4 -11.37 6.67 -4.16
C VAL A 4 -11.25 8.13 -3.68
N PRO A 5 -12.29 8.75 -3.08
CA PRO A 5 -12.14 10.09 -2.52
C PRO A 5 -11.09 10.17 -1.41
N ARG A 6 -11.01 9.13 -0.56
CA ARG A 6 -10.01 9.07 0.51
C ARG A 6 -8.61 8.86 -0.03
N ALA A 7 -8.45 7.95 -1.00
CA ALA A 7 -7.17 7.72 -1.68
C ALA A 7 -6.66 8.99 -2.37
N ARG A 8 -7.55 9.78 -2.99
CA ARG A 8 -7.16 11.09 -3.56
C ARG A 8 -6.61 12.03 -2.49
N ALA A 9 -7.34 12.22 -1.38
CA ALA A 9 -6.89 13.07 -0.29
C ALA A 9 -5.53 12.61 0.28
N GLN A 10 -5.33 11.29 0.46
CA GLN A 10 -4.06 10.72 0.93
C GLN A 10 -2.92 10.91 -0.07
N SER A 11 -3.18 10.75 -1.37
CA SER A 11 -2.18 10.95 -2.41
C SER A 11 -1.68 12.41 -2.46
N GLU A 12 -2.58 13.37 -2.26
CA GLU A 12 -2.26 14.79 -2.17
C GLU A 12 -1.51 15.13 -0.86
N GLU A 13 -1.94 14.57 0.27
CA GLU A 13 -1.31 14.76 1.58
C GLU A 13 0.13 14.20 1.62
N TYR A 14 0.33 13.01 1.03
CA TYR A 14 1.61 12.31 1.05
C TYR A 14 2.52 12.61 -0.16
N GLY A 15 2.03 13.40 -1.13
CA GLY A 15 2.83 13.89 -2.24
C GLY A 15 3.18 12.84 -3.30
N HIS A 16 2.29 11.87 -3.55
CA HIS A 16 2.48 10.84 -4.58
C HIS A 16 1.24 10.72 -5.49
N SER A 17 1.34 9.96 -6.59
CA SER A 17 0.22 9.87 -7.55
C SER A 17 -1.00 9.14 -6.98
N LEU A 18 -2.20 9.45 -7.47
CA LEU A 18 -3.41 8.71 -7.10
C LEU A 18 -3.28 7.22 -7.47
N GLU A 19 -2.67 6.91 -8.60
CA GLU A 19 -2.40 5.53 -9.04
C GLU A 19 -1.52 4.79 -8.04
N ARG A 20 -0.49 5.47 -7.50
CA ARG A 20 0.37 4.93 -6.45
C ARG A 20 -0.40 4.62 -5.17
N GLU A 21 -1.29 5.52 -4.75
CA GLU A 21 -2.10 5.33 -3.54
C GLU A 21 -3.12 4.20 -3.71
N ILE A 22 -3.79 4.12 -4.87
CA ILE A 22 -4.71 3.01 -5.17
C ILE A 22 -3.94 1.69 -5.18
N GLY A 23 -2.76 1.65 -5.81
CA GLY A 23 -1.89 0.48 -5.80
C GLY A 23 -1.48 0.09 -4.37
N PHE A 24 -1.08 1.07 -3.56
CA PHE A 24 -0.74 0.87 -2.15
C PHE A 24 -1.89 0.22 -1.39
N LEU A 25 -3.08 0.82 -1.42
CA LEU A 25 -4.26 0.33 -0.68
C LEU A 25 -4.72 -1.04 -1.19
N PHE A 26 -4.59 -1.30 -2.50
CA PHE A 26 -4.92 -2.59 -3.09
C PHE A 26 -3.97 -3.69 -2.60
N VAL A 27 -2.66 -3.48 -2.74
CA VAL A 27 -1.65 -4.46 -2.30
C VAL A 27 -1.75 -4.66 -0.80
N HIS A 28 -1.91 -3.60 -0.03
CA HIS A 28 -2.10 -3.65 1.43
C HIS A 28 -3.30 -4.52 1.83
N GLY A 29 -4.47 -4.22 1.26
CA GLY A 29 -5.67 -5.02 1.51
C GLY A 29 -5.52 -6.47 1.06
N PHE A 30 -4.85 -6.73 -0.07
CA PHE A 30 -4.60 -8.07 -0.55
C PHE A 30 -3.65 -8.85 0.37
N LEU A 31 -2.57 -8.23 0.86
CA LEU A 31 -1.63 -8.84 1.79
C LEU A 31 -2.33 -9.27 3.09
N HIS A 32 -3.23 -8.43 3.62
CA HIS A 32 -4.08 -8.81 4.76
C HIS A 32 -4.96 -10.02 4.46
N LEU A 33 -5.56 -10.09 3.27
CA LEU A 33 -6.41 -11.24 2.88
C LEU A 33 -5.63 -12.57 2.81
N ILE A 34 -4.32 -12.52 2.53
CA ILE A 34 -3.46 -13.71 2.46
C ILE A 34 -2.66 -13.96 3.75
N GLY A 35 -2.99 -13.27 4.84
CA GLY A 35 -2.46 -13.55 6.18
C GLY A 35 -1.23 -12.76 6.60
N TYR A 36 -0.86 -11.70 5.88
CA TYR A 36 0.06 -10.71 6.41
C TYR A 36 -0.66 -9.78 7.39
N ASP A 37 0.07 -9.34 8.41
CA ASP A 37 -0.40 -8.32 9.34
C ASP A 37 0.78 -7.41 9.70
N HIS A 38 0.49 -6.32 10.40
CA HIS A 38 1.49 -5.34 10.84
C HIS A 38 1.25 -4.88 12.29
N ASP A 39 0.82 -5.81 13.14
CA ASP A 39 0.52 -5.57 14.57
C ASP A 39 1.78 -5.59 15.47
N THR A 40 2.87 -6.16 14.97
CA THR A 40 4.20 -6.20 15.59
C THR A 40 5.24 -5.57 14.67
N GLU A 41 6.34 -5.09 15.23
CA GLU A 41 7.41 -4.45 14.46
C GLU A 41 8.01 -5.41 13.41
N GLU A 42 8.13 -6.69 13.73
CA GLU A 42 8.61 -7.72 12.82
C GLU A 42 7.63 -7.98 11.67
N ALA A 43 6.34 -8.11 11.99
CA ALA A 43 5.29 -8.33 10.99
C ALA A 43 5.14 -7.11 10.07
N GLU A 44 5.20 -5.90 10.64
CA GLU A 44 5.18 -4.64 9.91
C GLU A 44 6.33 -4.58 8.89
N LYS A 45 7.57 -4.83 9.32
CA LYS A 45 8.73 -4.85 8.41
C LYS A 45 8.56 -5.86 7.28
N ALA A 46 8.02 -7.05 7.58
CA ALA A 46 7.78 -8.08 6.57
C ALA A 46 6.69 -7.66 5.56
N MET A 47 5.56 -7.16 6.05
CA MET A 47 4.42 -6.77 5.22
C MET A 47 4.75 -5.54 4.36
N PHE A 48 5.26 -4.46 4.96
CA PHE A 48 5.62 -3.25 4.23
C PHE A 48 6.77 -3.48 3.25
N GLY A 49 7.76 -4.30 3.62
CA GLY A 49 8.82 -4.69 2.69
C GLY A 49 8.27 -5.44 1.47
N ARG A 50 7.35 -6.39 1.68
CA ARG A 50 6.70 -7.12 0.59
C ARG A 50 5.84 -6.21 -0.28
N GLN A 51 5.11 -5.29 0.34
CA GLN A 51 4.29 -4.31 -0.34
C GLN A 51 5.11 -3.43 -1.28
N GLU A 52 6.20 -2.83 -0.78
CA GLU A 52 7.06 -1.96 -1.60
C GLU A 52 7.73 -2.72 -2.76
N GLN A 53 8.12 -3.99 -2.56
CA GLN A 53 8.63 -4.84 -3.64
C GLN A 53 7.60 -5.00 -4.77
N ILE A 54 6.36 -5.36 -4.44
CA ILE A 54 5.28 -5.56 -5.42
C ILE A 54 5.01 -4.26 -6.20
N LEU A 55 4.99 -3.13 -5.50
CA LEU A 55 4.73 -1.82 -6.09
C LEU A 55 5.86 -1.37 -7.03
N ALA A 56 7.11 -1.65 -6.66
CA ALA A 56 8.26 -1.41 -7.51
C ALA A 56 8.24 -2.28 -8.79
N GLU A 57 7.84 -3.56 -8.69
CA GLU A 57 7.72 -4.47 -9.84
C GLU A 57 6.72 -3.98 -10.90
N VAL A 58 5.70 -3.22 -10.50
CA VAL A 58 4.69 -2.64 -11.40
C VAL A 58 4.92 -1.15 -11.71
N GLY A 59 6.06 -0.59 -11.29
CA GLY A 59 6.44 0.80 -11.58
C GLY A 59 5.67 1.86 -10.77
N LEU A 60 4.97 1.46 -9.71
CA LEU A 60 4.30 2.38 -8.79
C LEU A 60 5.24 2.71 -7.62
N THR A 61 6.28 3.50 -7.89
CA THR A 61 7.19 4.01 -6.86
C THR A 61 6.72 5.35 -6.30
N ARG A 62 7.22 5.71 -5.11
CA ARG A 62 7.06 7.06 -4.56
C ARG A 62 8.04 8.04 -5.20
#